data_AF-A0A916FIE6-F1
#
_entry.id   AF-A0A916FIE6-F1
#
_cell.length_a   1.000
_cell.length_b   1.000
_cell.length_c   1.000
_cell.angle_alpha   90.00
_cell.angle_beta   90.00
_cell.angle_gamma   90.00
#
_symmetry.space_group_name_H-M   'P 1'
#
loop_
_entity.id
_entity.type
_entity.pdbx_description
1 polymer ?
#
loop_
_entity_poly.entity_id
_entity_poly.type
_entity_poly.pdbx_seq_one_letter_code
_entity_poly.pdbx_strand_id
1 'polypeptide(L)'
;MQRSSSSLIAGLILIGLGVLALIFTLTGVDLWTSSWRWWPTVVIAFGALLALLPIFIRRRWLGLLYIIAAPIIASGSLLLISMTSGQWVLWARWWPIEVLSVALGFLLAALYAREAWLLVPTVFCAVNGGLFLFNMWYGQWHLWKVLWIAQPLSLGLALLLVGVIKHSGVTLGFGLALGGMSIFFSALMTPIFRDTAQLTGSLGALTLVVMGGALLLWSVRRAPKTTAIAGNGGSDAGNSTIILPQ
;
A
#
# COMPACT_ATOMS: atom_id res chain seq x y z
N MET A 1 16.44 16.05 -35.38
CA MET A 1 14.97 16.17 -35.57
C MET A 1 14.31 14.85 -35.21
N GLN A 2 13.78 14.70 -33.99
CA GLN A 2 12.98 13.54 -33.55
C GLN A 2 11.50 14.00 -33.52
N ARG A 3 10.78 13.82 -34.63
CA ARG A 3 9.34 14.10 -34.73
C ARG A 3 8.57 12.77 -34.90
N SER A 4 7.48 12.67 -34.15
CA SER A 4 6.20 12.03 -34.52
C SER A 4 5.96 10.52 -34.38
N SER A 5 6.68 9.76 -33.54
CA SER A 5 6.22 8.39 -33.21
C SER A 5 4.95 8.39 -32.36
N SER A 6 4.78 9.39 -31.47
CA SER A 6 3.64 9.45 -30.54
C SER A 6 2.31 9.81 -31.22
N SER A 7 2.34 10.64 -32.27
CA SER A 7 1.12 11.02 -33.01
C SER A 7 0.61 9.90 -33.91
N LEU A 8 1.51 9.06 -34.43
CA LEU A 8 1.13 7.87 -35.21
C LEU A 8 0.41 6.85 -34.34
N ILE A 9 0.91 6.58 -33.13
CA ILE A 9 0.29 5.65 -32.19
C ILE A 9 -1.09 6.16 -31.74
N ALA A 10 -1.19 7.45 -31.40
CA ALA A 10 -2.48 8.05 -31.06
C ALA A 10 -3.48 7.98 -32.21
N GLY A 11 -3.04 8.28 -33.44
CA GLY A 11 -3.86 8.15 -34.64
C GLY A 11 -4.34 6.72 -34.89
N LEU A 12 -3.46 5.73 -34.72
CA LEU A 12 -3.81 4.32 -34.92
C LEU A 12 -4.83 3.84 -33.89
N ILE A 13 -4.71 4.27 -32.63
CA ILE A 13 -5.67 3.96 -31.56
C ILE A 13 -7.03 4.60 -31.87
N LEU A 14 -7.05 5.84 -32.34
CA LEU A 14 -8.28 6.53 -32.72
C LEU A 14 -8.99 5.84 -33.88
N ILE A 15 -8.23 5.42 -34.90
CA ILE A 15 -8.76 4.67 -36.05
C ILE A 15 -9.33 3.32 -35.59
N GLY A 16 -8.61 2.61 -34.73
CA GLY A 16 -9.09 1.35 -34.15
C GLY A 16 -10.40 1.52 -33.39
N LEU A 17 -10.50 2.54 -32.54
CA LEU A 17 -11.73 2.88 -31.81
C LEU A 17 -12.88 3.26 -32.75
N GLY A 18 -12.59 4.05 -33.79
CA GLY A 18 -13.59 4.46 -34.79
C GLY A 18 -14.11 3.30 -35.62
N VAL A 19 -13.25 2.39 -36.09
CA VAL A 19 -13.65 1.20 -36.84
C VAL A 19 -14.49 0.27 -35.96
N LEU A 20 -14.10 0.09 -34.69
CA LEU A 20 -14.90 -0.70 -33.74
C LEU A 20 -16.30 -0.10 -33.58
N ALA A 21 -16.39 1.23 -33.36
CA ALA A 21 -17.66 1.94 -33.27
C ALA A 21 -18.51 1.83 -34.55
N LEU A 22 -17.88 1.85 -35.73
CA LEU A 22 -18.55 1.73 -37.02
C LEU A 22 -19.14 0.32 -37.24
N ILE A 23 -18.35 -0.73 -36.97
CA ILE A 23 -18.81 -2.13 -37.05
C ILE A 23 -20.01 -2.34 -36.12
N PHE A 24 -19.98 -1.76 -34.92
CA PHE A 24 -21.10 -1.84 -33.98
C PHE A 24 -22.36 -1.11 -34.45
N THR A 25 -22.21 -0.01 -35.18
CA THR A 25 -23.36 0.73 -35.73
C THR A 25 -24.01 -0.02 -36.90
N LEU A 26 -23.21 -0.72 -37.71
CA LEU A 26 -23.66 -1.40 -38.92
C LEU A 26 -24.35 -2.74 -38.67
N THR A 27 -24.09 -3.42 -37.54
CA THR A 27 -24.66 -4.74 -37.26
C THR A 27 -26.13 -4.70 -36.81
N GLY A 28 -26.72 -3.52 -36.59
CA GLY A 28 -28.16 -3.37 -36.30
C GLY A 28 -28.62 -4.03 -35.00
N VAL A 29 -27.68 -4.49 -34.16
CA VAL A 29 -27.98 -4.97 -32.81
C VAL A 29 -28.43 -3.77 -31.99
N ASP A 30 -29.54 -3.90 -31.27
CA ASP A 30 -30.08 -2.84 -30.41
C ASP A 30 -29.20 -2.70 -29.13
N LEU A 31 -27.98 -2.18 -29.35
CA LEU A 31 -26.92 -2.02 -28.36
C LEU A 31 -27.32 -0.98 -27.31
N TRP A 32 -28.29 -0.11 -27.58
CA TRP A 32 -28.64 0.95 -26.63
C TRP A 32 -29.17 0.38 -25.31
N THR A 33 -30.00 -0.66 -25.38
CA THR A 33 -30.56 -1.33 -24.18
C THR A 33 -29.70 -2.51 -23.72
N SER A 34 -29.10 -3.27 -24.65
CA SER A 34 -28.29 -4.45 -24.31
C SER A 34 -26.81 -4.14 -24.05
N SER A 35 -26.19 -3.18 -24.75
CA SER A 35 -24.77 -2.82 -24.57
C SER A 35 -24.52 -1.85 -23.44
N TRP A 36 -25.54 -1.09 -23.01
CA TRP A 36 -25.45 -0.38 -21.74
C TRP A 36 -25.36 -1.31 -20.53
N ARG A 37 -25.47 -2.64 -20.69
CA ARG A 37 -25.11 -3.60 -19.64
C ARG A 37 -23.62 -3.96 -19.63
N TRP A 38 -22.93 -3.77 -20.75
CA TRP A 38 -21.55 -4.21 -20.94
C TRP A 38 -20.51 -3.09 -20.80
N TRP A 39 -20.91 -1.83 -20.64
CA TRP A 39 -19.95 -0.73 -20.44
C TRP A 39 -18.94 -0.94 -19.29
N PRO A 40 -19.22 -1.68 -18.18
CA PRO A 40 -18.20 -1.94 -17.18
C PRO A 40 -17.01 -2.74 -17.74
N THR A 41 -17.21 -3.56 -18.78
CA THR A 41 -16.10 -4.26 -19.46
C THR A 41 -15.17 -3.30 -20.18
N VAL A 42 -15.68 -2.19 -20.71
CA VAL A 42 -14.86 -1.13 -21.30
C VAL A 42 -14.02 -0.45 -20.23
N VAL A 43 -14.59 -0.21 -19.04
CA VAL A 43 -13.87 0.34 -17.88
C VAL A 43 -12.76 -0.61 -17.43
N ILE A 44 -13.05 -1.91 -17.30
CA ILE A 44 -12.06 -2.95 -16.96
C ILE A 44 -10.97 -3.00 -18.03
N ALA A 45 -11.32 -3.02 -19.31
CA ALA A 45 -10.37 -3.04 -20.42
C ALA A 45 -9.47 -1.80 -20.43
N PHE A 46 -10.02 -0.61 -20.17
CA PHE A 46 -9.26 0.62 -20.05
C PHE A 46 -8.28 0.56 -18.87
N GLY A 47 -8.75 0.13 -17.69
CA GLY A 47 -7.89 -0.08 -16.53
C GLY A 47 -6.78 -1.11 -16.79
N ALA A 48 -7.11 -2.23 -17.45
CA ALA A 48 -6.14 -3.25 -17.83
C ALA A 48 -5.10 -2.73 -18.82
N LEU A 49 -5.52 -1.93 -19.81
CA LEU A 49 -4.60 -1.27 -20.73
C LEU A 49 -3.61 -0.36 -19.99
N LEU A 50 -4.10 0.44 -19.04
CA LEU A 50 -3.25 1.28 -18.18
C LEU A 50 -2.29 0.44 -17.32
N ALA A 51 -2.71 -0.71 -16.81
CA ALA A 51 -1.85 -1.63 -16.06
C ALA A 51 -0.79 -2.33 -16.92
N LEU A 52 -1.09 -2.58 -18.20
CA LEU A 52 -0.16 -3.22 -19.14
C LEU A 52 0.86 -2.25 -19.72
N LEU A 53 0.53 -0.96 -19.83
CA LEU A 53 1.39 0.05 -20.44
C LEU A 53 2.83 0.10 -19.86
N PRO A 54 3.05 0.03 -18.52
CA PRO A 54 4.39 0.01 -17.93
C PRO A 54 5.20 -1.24 -18.31
N ILE A 55 4.55 -2.36 -18.63
CA ILE A 55 5.25 -3.61 -19.01
C ILE A 55 5.88 -3.44 -20.40
N PHE A 56 5.17 -2.78 -21.32
CA PHE A 56 5.66 -2.52 -22.68
C PHE A 56 6.65 -1.37 -22.74
N ILE A 57 6.39 -0.30 -21.98
CA ILE A 57 7.24 0.88 -21.95
C ILE A 57 8.00 0.85 -20.62
N ARG A 58 9.23 0.33 -20.63
CA ARG A 58 10.10 0.20 -19.44
C ARG A 58 10.62 1.54 -18.90
N ARG A 59 9.72 2.45 -18.50
CA ARG A 59 10.04 3.72 -17.82
C ARG A 59 9.57 3.66 -16.38
N ARG A 60 10.44 4.03 -15.44
CA ARG A 60 10.22 3.92 -13.98
C ARG A 60 8.97 4.65 -13.49
N TRP A 61 8.71 5.86 -13.99
CA TRP A 61 7.58 6.69 -13.57
C TRP A 61 6.22 6.15 -14.06
N LEU A 62 6.19 5.28 -15.08
CA LEU A 62 4.95 4.66 -15.53
C LEU A 62 4.36 3.71 -14.48
N GLY A 63 5.13 3.29 -13.46
CA GLY A 63 4.60 2.55 -12.33
C GLY A 63 3.45 3.26 -11.61
N LEU A 64 3.37 4.60 -11.67
CA LEU A 64 2.27 5.36 -11.10
C LEU A 64 0.91 5.05 -11.77
N LEU A 65 0.91 4.53 -13.00
CA LEU A 65 -0.31 4.11 -13.68
C LEU A 65 -0.99 2.95 -12.96
N TYR A 66 -0.25 2.10 -12.23
CA TYR A 66 -0.86 1.03 -11.42
C TYR A 66 -1.77 1.58 -10.32
N ILE A 67 -1.46 2.76 -9.77
CA ILE A 67 -2.27 3.41 -8.72
C ILE A 67 -3.65 3.80 -9.27
N ILE A 68 -3.72 4.20 -10.53
CA ILE A 68 -4.96 4.58 -11.21
C ILE A 68 -5.67 3.34 -11.78
N ALA A 69 -4.91 2.43 -12.38
CA ALA A 69 -5.44 1.25 -13.04
C ALA A 69 -6.15 0.29 -12.08
N ALA A 70 -5.57 0.04 -10.90
CA ALA A 70 -6.13 -0.91 -9.94
C ALA A 70 -7.56 -0.56 -9.48
N PRO A 71 -7.87 0.67 -9.01
CA PRO A 71 -9.25 1.05 -8.67
C PRO A 71 -10.18 1.08 -9.87
N ILE A 72 -9.70 1.47 -11.06
CA ILE A 72 -10.54 1.41 -12.26
C ILE A 72 -10.98 -0.04 -12.56
N ILE A 73 -10.05 -1.00 -12.46
CA ILE A 73 -10.36 -2.42 -12.67
C ILE A 73 -11.31 -2.93 -11.58
N ALA A 74 -11.07 -2.57 -10.32
CA ALA A 74 -11.93 -2.96 -9.19
C ALA A 74 -13.35 -2.41 -9.34
N SER A 75 -13.49 -1.11 -9.64
CA SER A 75 -14.76 -0.45 -9.89
C SER A 75 -15.49 -1.05 -11.06
N GLY A 76 -14.80 -1.25 -12.19
CA GLY A 76 -15.38 -1.90 -13.36
C GLY A 76 -15.85 -3.32 -13.05
N SER A 77 -15.10 -4.08 -12.26
CA SER A 77 -15.46 -5.44 -11.85
C SER A 77 -16.67 -5.45 -10.91
N LEU A 78 -16.72 -4.56 -9.93
CA LEU A 78 -17.87 -4.41 -9.03
C LEU A 78 -19.13 -4.00 -9.78
N LEU A 79 -19.01 -3.04 -10.71
CA LEU A 79 -20.11 -2.61 -11.57
C LEU A 79 -20.61 -3.76 -12.47
N LEU A 80 -19.69 -4.54 -13.03
CA LEU A 80 -20.04 -5.71 -13.84
C LEU A 80 -20.81 -6.75 -13.02
N ILE A 81 -20.36 -7.04 -11.80
CA ILE A 81 -21.04 -7.97 -10.88
C ILE A 81 -22.41 -7.41 -10.48
N SER A 82 -22.52 -6.14 -10.14
CA SER A 82 -23.80 -5.51 -9.78
C SER A 82 -24.80 -5.49 -10.95
N MET A 83 -24.33 -5.26 -12.18
CA MET A 83 -25.20 -5.30 -13.36
C MET A 83 -25.64 -6.72 -13.72
N THR A 84 -24.76 -7.71 -13.62
CA THR A 84 -25.09 -9.12 -13.95
C THR A 84 -25.99 -9.77 -12.90
N SER A 85 -25.81 -9.45 -11.62
CA SER A 85 -26.64 -9.95 -10.52
C SER A 85 -27.94 -9.15 -10.32
N GLY A 86 -28.04 -7.95 -10.89
CA GLY A 86 -29.14 -7.01 -10.62
C GLY A 86 -29.14 -6.42 -9.20
N GLN A 87 -28.10 -6.70 -8.39
CA GLN A 87 -28.01 -6.27 -7.00
C GLN A 87 -27.07 -5.06 -6.84
N TRP A 88 -27.62 -3.85 -6.98
CA TRP A 88 -26.88 -2.60 -6.75
C TRP A 88 -26.42 -2.41 -5.30
N VAL A 89 -27.06 -3.11 -4.35
CA VAL A 89 -26.64 -3.15 -2.95
C VAL A 89 -25.22 -3.73 -2.81
N LEU A 90 -24.79 -4.62 -3.72
CA LEU A 90 -23.42 -5.15 -3.70
C LEU A 90 -22.40 -4.03 -3.91
N TRP A 91 -22.62 -3.09 -4.84
CA TRP A 91 -21.71 -1.96 -5.05
C TRP A 91 -21.58 -1.11 -3.78
N ALA A 92 -22.71 -0.74 -3.16
CA ALA A 92 -22.72 0.04 -1.92
C ALA A 92 -22.11 -0.70 -0.73
N ARG A 93 -22.15 -2.04 -0.72
CA ARG A 93 -21.60 -2.85 0.37
C ARG A 93 -20.12 -3.14 0.19
N TRP A 94 -19.67 -3.41 -1.03
CA TRP A 94 -18.32 -3.90 -1.34
C TRP A 94 -17.32 -2.78 -1.71
N TRP A 95 -17.69 -1.51 -1.52
CA TRP A 95 -16.78 -0.37 -1.69
C TRP A 95 -15.42 -0.49 -0.96
N PRO A 96 -15.24 -1.22 0.16
CA PRO A 96 -13.90 -1.39 0.76
C PRO A 96 -12.88 -2.06 -0.16
N ILE A 97 -13.33 -2.83 -1.16
CA ILE A 97 -12.46 -3.41 -2.20
C ILE A 97 -11.75 -2.31 -2.99
N GLU A 98 -12.37 -1.14 -3.17
CA GLU A 98 -11.73 0.00 -3.85
C GLU A 98 -10.50 0.47 -3.08
N VAL A 99 -10.60 0.59 -1.76
CA VAL A 99 -9.47 1.01 -0.90
C VAL A 99 -8.34 -0.02 -0.95
N LEU A 100 -8.68 -1.32 -0.94
CA LEU A 100 -7.71 -2.40 -1.11
C LEU A 100 -7.08 -2.41 -2.51
N SER A 101 -7.83 -2.07 -3.55
CA SER A 101 -7.31 -1.96 -4.90
C SER A 101 -6.31 -0.80 -5.05
N VAL A 102 -6.57 0.33 -4.38
CA VAL A 102 -5.60 1.44 -4.30
C VAL A 102 -4.33 0.99 -3.60
N ALA A 103 -4.44 0.23 -2.50
CA ALA A 103 -3.30 -0.36 -1.83
C ALA A 103 -2.49 -1.28 -2.76
N LEU A 104 -3.18 -2.13 -3.54
CA LEU A 104 -2.56 -2.98 -4.54
C LEU A 104 -1.87 -2.16 -5.64
N GLY A 105 -2.49 -1.08 -6.09
CA GLY A 105 -1.90 -0.15 -7.06
C GLY A 105 -0.60 0.49 -6.56
N PHE A 106 -0.57 0.94 -5.30
CA PHE A 106 0.66 1.43 -4.67
C PHE A 106 1.71 0.33 -4.50
N LEU A 107 1.31 -0.90 -4.15
CA LEU A 107 2.24 -2.02 -4.02
C LEU A 107 2.90 -2.34 -5.36
N LEU A 108 2.11 -2.48 -6.42
CA LEU A 108 2.62 -2.73 -7.77
C LEU A 108 3.51 -1.58 -8.25
N ALA A 109 3.12 -0.33 -7.97
CA ALA A 109 3.95 0.84 -8.25
C ALA A 109 5.28 0.80 -7.48
N ALA A 110 5.26 0.44 -6.19
CA ALA A 110 6.44 0.31 -5.34
C ALA A 110 7.41 -0.75 -5.87
N LEU A 111 6.89 -1.92 -6.28
CA LEU A 111 7.67 -3.01 -6.83
C LEU A 111 8.26 -2.65 -8.20
N TYR A 112 7.45 -2.09 -9.10
CA TYR A 112 7.87 -1.72 -10.44
C TYR A 112 8.88 -0.56 -10.42
N ALA A 113 8.61 0.50 -9.66
CA ALA A 113 9.50 1.64 -9.51
C ALA A 113 10.67 1.33 -8.55
N ARG A 114 10.67 0.20 -7.83
CA ARG A 114 11.65 -0.11 -6.76
C ARG A 114 11.81 1.03 -5.76
N GLU A 115 10.70 1.67 -5.39
CA GLU A 115 10.67 2.81 -4.46
C GLU A 115 9.99 2.42 -3.15
N ALA A 116 10.79 2.18 -2.11
CA ALA A 116 10.25 1.74 -0.81
C ALA A 116 9.34 2.79 -0.15
N TRP A 117 9.46 4.08 -0.48
CA TRP A 117 8.59 5.12 0.06
C TRP A 117 7.11 4.91 -0.30
N LEU A 118 6.81 4.26 -1.43
CA LEU A 118 5.45 3.91 -1.83
C LEU A 118 4.83 2.80 -0.96
N LEU A 119 5.63 2.10 -0.15
CA LEU A 119 5.10 1.14 0.83
C LEU A 119 4.33 1.83 1.95
N VAL A 120 4.62 3.10 2.24
CA VAL A 120 3.88 3.84 3.28
C VAL A 120 2.40 3.97 2.95
N PRO A 121 2.00 4.58 1.81
CA PRO A 121 0.60 4.62 1.42
C PRO A 121 0.03 3.23 1.14
N THR A 122 0.85 2.26 0.69
CA THR A 122 0.42 0.86 0.50
C THR A 122 -0.09 0.26 1.80
N VAL A 123 0.73 0.24 2.85
CA VAL A 123 0.39 -0.36 4.14
C VAL A 123 -0.77 0.38 4.79
N PHE A 124 -0.76 1.72 4.71
CA PHE A 124 -1.84 2.55 5.22
C PHE A 124 -3.19 2.17 4.57
N CYS A 125 -3.25 2.14 3.24
CA CYS A 125 -4.49 1.79 2.52
C CYS A 125 -4.88 0.32 2.75
N ALA A 126 -3.91 -0.60 2.79
CA ALA A 126 -4.18 -2.03 2.99
C ALA A 126 -4.80 -2.31 4.37
N VAL A 127 -4.25 -1.72 5.43
CA VAL A 127 -4.79 -1.88 6.80
C VAL A 127 -6.18 -1.27 6.89
N ASN A 128 -6.37 -0.03 6.41
CA ASN A 128 -7.69 0.62 6.45
C ASN A 128 -8.73 -0.13 5.60
N GLY A 129 -8.38 -0.51 4.37
CA GLY A 129 -9.25 -1.30 3.50
C GLY A 129 -9.61 -2.65 4.10
N GLY A 130 -8.66 -3.34 4.75
CA GLY A 130 -8.92 -4.59 5.46
C GLY A 130 -9.86 -4.42 6.65
N LEU A 131 -9.71 -3.33 7.42
CA LEU A 131 -10.60 -3.01 8.53
C LEU A 131 -12.01 -2.64 8.05
N PHE A 132 -12.13 -1.89 6.95
CA PHE A 132 -13.43 -1.62 6.34
C PHE A 132 -14.08 -2.90 5.83
N LEU A 133 -13.32 -3.80 5.21
CA LEU A 133 -13.81 -5.10 4.76
C LEU A 133 -14.27 -5.97 5.95
N PHE A 134 -13.51 -5.98 7.05
CA PHE A 134 -13.90 -6.64 8.29
C PHE A 134 -15.21 -6.07 8.84
N ASN A 135 -15.33 -4.74 8.97
CA ASN A 135 -16.55 -4.10 9.47
C ASN A 135 -17.76 -4.37 8.56
N MET A 136 -17.54 -4.42 7.24
CA MET A 136 -18.56 -4.75 6.24
C MET A 136 -19.03 -6.21 6.37
N TRP A 137 -18.11 -7.13 6.65
CA TRP A 137 -18.40 -8.56 6.78
C TRP A 137 -19.17 -8.86 8.06
N TYR A 138 -18.72 -8.33 9.19
CA TYR A 138 -19.30 -8.58 10.51
C TYR A 138 -20.37 -7.58 10.93
N GLY A 139 -20.58 -6.50 10.17
CA GLY A 139 -21.55 -5.44 10.49
C GLY A 139 -21.18 -4.56 11.69
N GLN A 140 -19.96 -4.68 12.22
CA GLN A 140 -19.54 -4.05 13.47
C GLN A 140 -19.01 -2.62 13.29
N TRP A 141 -19.73 -1.77 12.57
CA TRP A 141 -19.32 -0.38 12.32
C TRP A 141 -19.10 0.46 13.58
N HIS A 142 -19.69 0.08 14.71
CA HIS A 142 -19.44 0.73 15.98
C HIS A 142 -17.98 0.61 16.45
N LEU A 143 -17.27 -0.46 16.05
CA LEU A 143 -15.84 -0.65 16.32
C LEU A 143 -14.98 0.39 15.61
N TRP A 144 -15.48 1.05 14.57
CA TRP A 144 -14.75 2.11 13.86
C TRP A 144 -14.27 3.24 14.79
N LYS A 145 -15.06 3.51 15.85
CA LYS A 145 -14.70 4.50 16.88
C LYS A 145 -13.39 4.15 17.59
N VAL A 146 -13.10 2.86 17.78
CA VAL A 146 -11.88 2.41 18.44
C VAL A 146 -10.78 2.05 17.44
N LEU A 147 -11.17 1.62 16.23
CA LEU A 147 -10.24 1.32 15.14
C LEU A 147 -9.50 2.55 14.58
N TRP A 148 -9.86 3.76 15.00
CA TRP A 148 -9.10 4.98 14.68
C TRP A 148 -7.62 4.88 15.08
N ILE A 149 -7.30 4.12 16.14
CA ILE A 149 -5.94 3.83 16.58
C ILE A 149 -5.13 3.05 15.53
N ALA A 150 -5.81 2.29 14.65
CA ALA A 150 -5.14 1.56 13.58
C ALA A 150 -4.46 2.47 12.56
N GLN A 151 -4.89 3.74 12.43
CA GLN A 151 -4.29 4.70 11.49
C GLN A 151 -2.83 5.02 11.86
N PRO A 152 -2.52 5.59 13.05
CA PRO A 152 -1.14 5.88 13.40
C PRO A 152 -0.31 4.59 13.57
N LEU A 153 -0.94 3.47 13.94
CA LEU A 153 -0.27 2.16 14.00
C LEU A 153 0.14 1.68 12.61
N SER A 154 -0.71 1.83 11.60
CA SER A 154 -0.40 1.48 10.21
C SER A 154 0.73 2.35 9.63
N LEU A 155 0.80 3.64 10.01
CA LEU A 155 1.92 4.52 9.67
C LEU A 155 3.22 4.10 10.35
N GLY A 156 3.17 3.73 11.64
CA GLY A 156 4.31 3.18 12.36
C GLY A 156 4.85 1.90 11.70
N LEU A 157 3.95 0.97 11.36
CA LEU A 157 4.28 -0.28 10.67
C LEU A 157 4.90 -0.03 9.29
N ALA A 158 4.31 0.89 8.52
CA ALA A 158 4.82 1.33 7.23
C ALA A 158 6.26 1.84 7.31
N LEU A 159 6.54 2.78 8.23
CA LEU A 159 7.88 3.33 8.41
C LEU A 159 8.87 2.27 8.91
N LEU A 160 8.42 1.37 9.79
CA LEU A 160 9.24 0.27 10.26
C LEU A 160 9.65 -0.63 9.08
N LEU A 161 8.71 -0.99 8.20
CA LEU A 161 8.99 -1.77 7.00
C LEU A 161 10.00 -1.06 6.07
N VAL A 162 9.79 0.24 5.81
CA VAL A 162 10.72 1.05 5.01
C VAL A 162 12.12 1.11 5.64
N GLY A 163 12.18 1.29 6.96
CA GLY A 163 13.42 1.33 7.72
C GLY A 163 14.19 0.01 7.68
N VAL A 164 13.49 -1.13 7.71
CA VAL A 164 14.09 -2.46 7.53
C VAL A 164 14.67 -2.60 6.12
N ILE A 165 13.89 -2.26 5.08
CA ILE A 165 14.30 -2.40 3.68
C ILE A 165 15.47 -1.49 3.33
N LYS A 166 15.45 -0.23 3.80
CA LYS A 166 16.51 0.75 3.55
C LYS A 166 17.67 0.68 4.55
N HIS A 167 17.62 -0.22 5.53
CA HIS A 167 18.58 -0.29 6.65
C HIS A 167 18.80 1.05 7.38
N SER A 168 17.78 1.93 7.41
CA SER A 168 17.88 3.26 8.02
C SER A 168 17.45 3.22 9.49
N GLY A 169 18.40 3.43 10.40
CA GLY A 169 18.13 3.50 11.84
C GLY A 169 17.14 4.60 12.22
N VAL A 170 17.21 5.76 11.54
CA VAL A 170 16.32 6.91 11.79
C VAL A 170 14.86 6.56 11.45
N THR A 171 14.63 5.97 10.27
CA THR A 171 13.28 5.60 9.82
C THR A 171 12.67 4.51 10.71
N LEU A 172 13.50 3.55 11.15
CA LEU A 172 13.10 2.55 12.15
C LEU A 172 12.70 3.20 13.48
N GLY A 173 13.50 4.14 13.98
CA GLY A 173 13.22 4.87 15.21
C GLY A 173 11.88 5.61 15.15
N PHE A 174 11.61 6.33 14.06
CA PHE A 174 10.31 7.00 13.86
C PHE A 174 9.15 6.01 13.76
N GLY A 175 9.31 4.89 13.05
CA GLY A 175 8.27 3.86 12.96
C GLY A 175 7.93 3.25 14.33
N LEU A 176 8.96 2.97 15.14
CA LEU A 176 8.80 2.48 16.51
C LEU A 176 8.16 3.53 17.43
N ALA A 177 8.56 4.80 17.32
CA ALA A 177 7.98 5.89 18.11
C ALA A 177 6.50 6.08 17.79
N LEU A 178 6.12 6.12 16.51
CA LEU A 178 4.70 6.23 16.10
C LEU A 178 3.89 4.99 16.49
N GLY A 179 4.46 3.79 16.32
CA GLY A 179 3.83 2.55 16.76
C GLY A 179 3.60 2.53 18.27
N GLY A 180 4.61 2.89 19.04
CA GLY A 180 4.52 2.98 20.51
C GLY A 180 3.51 4.03 20.97
N MET A 181 3.51 5.22 20.36
CA MET A 181 2.54 6.28 20.65
C MET A 181 1.10 5.83 20.36
N SER A 182 0.87 5.12 19.25
CA SER A 182 -0.45 4.58 18.91
C SER A 182 -0.98 3.61 19.96
N ILE A 183 -0.12 2.69 20.40
CA ILE A 183 -0.46 1.73 21.45
C ILE A 183 -0.72 2.44 22.77
N PHE A 184 0.09 3.45 23.11
CA PHE A 184 -0.09 4.23 24.33
C PHE A 184 -1.46 4.93 24.34
N PHE A 185 -1.86 5.57 23.24
CA PHE A 185 -3.21 6.13 23.10
C PHE A 185 -4.31 5.06 23.18
N SER A 186 -4.06 3.86 22.63
CA SER A 186 -4.98 2.73 22.76
C SER A 186 -5.21 2.34 24.21
N ALA A 187 -4.12 2.22 24.99
CA ALA A 187 -4.18 1.88 26.39
C ALA A 187 -4.93 2.96 27.20
N LEU A 188 -4.68 4.24 26.90
CA LEU A 188 -5.37 5.36 27.54
C LEU A 188 -6.87 5.42 27.24
N MET A 189 -7.31 4.99 26.05
CA MET A 189 -8.72 4.99 25.65
C MET A 189 -9.49 3.77 26.16
N THR A 190 -8.81 2.68 26.52
CA THR A 190 -9.43 1.42 26.99
C THR A 190 -10.41 1.60 28.18
N PRO A 191 -10.11 2.40 29.24
CA PRO A 191 -11.04 2.55 30.36
C PRO A 191 -12.30 3.35 30.03
N ILE A 192 -12.31 4.16 28.96
CA ILE A 192 -13.48 4.95 28.54
C ILE A 192 -14.55 4.06 27.90
N PHE A 193 -14.14 2.94 27.28
CA PHE A 193 -15.03 2.02 26.57
C PHE A 193 -15.26 0.73 27.35
N ARG A 194 -15.79 0.85 28.58
CA ARG A 194 -16.00 -0.27 29.52
C ARG A 194 -16.74 -1.47 28.91
N ASP A 195 -17.72 -1.23 28.04
CA ASP A 195 -18.53 -2.30 27.43
C ASP A 195 -17.85 -3.00 26.25
N THR A 196 -16.82 -2.39 25.65
CA THR A 196 -16.01 -2.96 24.55
C THR A 196 -14.59 -3.35 25.02
N ALA A 197 -14.27 -3.11 26.29
CA ALA A 197 -12.93 -3.22 26.86
C ALA A 197 -12.28 -4.60 26.71
N GLN A 198 -13.05 -5.70 26.70
CA GLN A 198 -12.49 -7.06 26.58
C GLN A 198 -11.88 -7.35 25.19
N LEU A 199 -12.53 -6.90 24.12
CA LEU A 199 -12.05 -7.10 22.75
C LEU A 199 -10.92 -6.13 22.41
N THR A 200 -11.02 -4.87 22.80
CA THR A 200 -9.98 -3.87 22.51
C THR A 200 -8.76 -3.97 23.41
N GLY A 201 -8.92 -4.42 24.65
CA GLY A 201 -7.81 -4.71 25.54
C GLY A 201 -6.94 -5.88 25.05
N SER A 202 -7.58 -6.94 24.53
CA SER A 202 -6.86 -8.11 24.00
C SER A 202 -6.11 -7.81 22.70
N LEU A 203 -6.71 -7.03 21.78
CA LEU A 203 -6.03 -6.60 20.55
C LEU A 203 -4.83 -5.69 20.83
N GLY A 204 -4.98 -4.71 21.74
CA GLY A 204 -3.88 -3.82 22.14
C GLY A 204 -2.72 -4.57 22.78
N ALA A 205 -3.02 -5.50 23.70
CA ALA A 205 -2.03 -6.38 24.32
C ALA A 205 -1.32 -7.27 23.30
N LEU A 206 -2.06 -7.83 22.33
CA LEU A 206 -1.49 -8.68 21.28
C LEU A 206 -0.51 -7.89 20.38
N THR A 207 -0.86 -6.65 20.00
CA THR A 207 0.05 -5.78 19.26
C THR A 207 1.31 -5.43 20.05
N LEU A 208 1.19 -5.20 21.37
CA LEU A 208 2.34 -4.98 22.25
C LEU A 208 3.28 -6.18 22.29
N VAL A 209 2.73 -7.39 22.41
CA VAL A 209 3.52 -8.64 22.44
C VAL A 209 4.25 -8.84 21.11
N VAL A 210 3.57 -8.64 19.98
CA VAL A 210 4.17 -8.79 18.65
C VAL A 210 5.27 -7.75 18.43
N MET A 211 5.03 -6.48 18.79
CA MET A 211 6.00 -5.42 18.57
C MET A 211 7.18 -5.50 19.52
N GLY A 212 6.95 -5.86 20.79
CA GLY A 212 8.00 -6.16 21.76
C GLY A 212 8.86 -7.36 21.34
N GLY A 213 8.22 -8.42 20.83
CA GLY A 213 8.93 -9.57 20.27
C GLY A 213 9.81 -9.22 19.08
N ALA A 214 9.30 -8.40 18.14
CA ALA A 214 10.06 -7.92 16.99
C ALA A 214 11.27 -7.06 17.41
N LEU A 215 11.09 -6.18 18.40
CA LEU A 215 12.16 -5.36 18.98
C LEU A 215 13.25 -6.19 19.65
N LEU A 216 12.86 -7.21 20.42
CA LEU A 216 13.82 -8.12 21.06
C LEU A 216 14.63 -8.90 20.03
N LEU A 217 13.98 -9.48 19.03
CA LEU A 217 14.65 -10.18 17.92
C LEU A 217 15.62 -9.25 17.16
N TRP A 218 15.23 -7.98 16.98
CA TRP A 218 16.08 -7.01 16.31
C TRP A 218 17.28 -6.59 17.16
N SER A 219 17.09 -6.39 18.47
CA SER A 219 18.17 -6.10 19.43
C SER A 219 19.21 -7.21 19.47
N VAL A 220 18.77 -8.48 19.53
CA VAL A 220 19.67 -9.65 19.53
C VAL A 220 20.50 -9.71 18.25
N ARG A 221 19.94 -9.34 17.09
CA ARG A 221 20.68 -9.32 15.82
C ARG A 221 21.70 -8.18 15.72
N ARG A 222 21.56 -7.13 16.52
CA ARG A 222 22.45 -5.96 16.52
C ARG A 222 23.45 -5.96 17.67
N ALA A 223 23.43 -6.98 18.54
CA ALA A 223 24.47 -7.15 19.55
C ALA A 223 25.84 -7.04 18.85
N PRO A 224 26.68 -6.06 19.24
CA PRO A 224 28.02 -5.94 18.67
C PRO A 224 28.69 -7.30 18.85
N LYS A 225 29.27 -7.84 17.78
CA LYS A 225 30.26 -8.90 17.98
C LYS A 225 31.33 -8.23 18.81
N THR A 226 31.37 -8.54 20.11
CA THR A 226 32.45 -8.13 20.99
C THR A 226 33.69 -8.69 20.35
N THR A 227 34.35 -7.87 19.52
CA THR A 227 35.66 -8.19 18.99
C THR A 227 36.50 -8.23 20.24
N ALA A 228 36.75 -9.45 20.74
CA ALA A 228 37.68 -9.66 21.82
C ALA A 228 38.97 -9.01 21.35
N ILE A 229 39.27 -7.83 21.88
CA ILE A 229 40.60 -7.26 21.82
C ILE A 229 41.40 -8.22 22.69
N ALA A 230 41.86 -9.31 22.07
CA ALA A 230 42.88 -10.16 22.63
C ALA A 230 44.02 -9.20 22.94
N GLY A 231 44.22 -8.95 24.23
CA GLY A 231 45.26 -8.08 24.72
C GLY A 231 46.58 -8.62 24.21
N ASN A 232 47.08 -8.02 23.12
CA ASN A 232 48.49 -8.09 22.83
C ASN A 232 49.12 -7.05 23.75
N GLY A 233 49.44 -7.49 24.96
CA GLY A 233 50.38 -6.81 25.84
C GLY A 233 51.74 -6.78 25.14
N GLY A 234 51.91 -5.83 24.23
CA GLY A 234 53.17 -5.47 23.60
C GLY A 234 53.60 -4.14 24.16
N SER A 235 54.50 -4.20 25.13
CA SER A 235 55.28 -3.11 25.68
C SER A 235 55.98 -2.32 24.56
N ASP A 236 55.48 -1.14 24.22
CA ASP A 236 56.27 -0.11 23.53
C ASP A 236 56.18 1.20 24.30
N ALA A 237 57.10 1.31 25.27
CA ALA A 237 57.49 2.57 25.85
C ALA A 237 58.32 3.35 24.82
N GLY A 238 57.89 4.58 24.51
CA GLY A 238 58.72 5.62 23.94
C GLY A 238 58.47 5.91 22.46
N ASN A 239 57.82 7.03 22.16
CA ASN A 239 58.50 8.20 21.61
C ASN A 239 57.49 9.37 21.46
N SER A 240 57.49 10.27 22.42
CA SER A 240 56.75 11.52 22.40
C SER A 240 57.47 12.54 21.50
N THR A 241 57.09 12.62 20.23
CA THR A 241 57.46 13.75 19.36
C THR A 241 56.33 14.77 19.34
N ILE A 242 56.55 15.84 20.10
CA ILE A 242 55.75 17.06 20.14
C ILE A 242 55.99 17.80 18.82
N ILE A 243 54.94 17.98 18.00
CA ILE A 243 54.97 18.90 16.86
C ILE A 243 54.01 20.05 17.20
N LEU A 244 54.60 21.23 17.45
CA LEU A 244 53.89 22.49 17.56
C LEU A 244 53.59 23.02 16.14
N PRO A 245 52.36 23.47 15.85
CA PRO A 245 52.09 24.23 14.63
C PRO A 245 52.51 25.71 14.80
N GLN A 246 53.14 26.25 13.76
CA GLN A 246 53.38 27.68 13.56
C GLN A 246 52.11 28.40 13.07
#